data_AF-A0A7G6WHX6-F1
#
_entry.id   AF-A0A7G6WHX6-F1
#
_cell.length_a   1.000
_cell.length_b   1.000
_cell.length_c   1.000
_cell.angle_alpha   90.00
_cell.angle_beta   90.00
_cell.angle_gamma   90.00
#
_symmetry.space_group_name_H-M   'P 1'
#
loop_
_entity.id
_entity.type
_entity.pdbx_description
1 polymer ?
#
loop_
_entity_poly.entity_id
_entity_poly.type
_entity_poly.pdbx_seq_one_letter_code
_entity_poly.pdbx_strand_id
1 'polypeptide(L)'
;MTTPLDAKASPTPEAQPAMAPFYAERIDADTWRFQVNMSTPDHVTAKALSATGEVIAETDADLDWKRVGGSAQCGGPVEASPVRLVVP
;
A
#
# COMPACT_ATOMS: atom_id res chain seq x y z
N MET A 1 -5.40 14.13 -57.74
CA MET A 1 -5.73 15.25 -56.83
C MET A 1 -5.63 14.67 -55.43
N THR A 2 -4.61 15.06 -54.66
CA THR A 2 -4.27 14.44 -53.37
C THR A 2 -4.66 15.39 -52.26
N THR A 3 -5.62 15.00 -51.43
CA THR A 3 -5.98 15.72 -50.20
C THR A 3 -5.13 15.13 -49.06
N PRO A 4 -4.33 15.91 -48.32
CA PRO A 4 -3.68 15.40 -47.13
C PRO A 4 -4.73 15.22 -46.03
N LEU A 5 -4.86 13.99 -45.54
CA LEU A 5 -5.59 13.70 -44.30
C LEU A 5 -4.88 14.43 -43.17
N ASP A 6 -5.56 15.41 -42.58
CA ASP A 6 -5.22 16.04 -41.31
C ASP A 6 -4.71 14.99 -40.31
N ALA A 7 -3.40 14.96 -40.11
CA ALA A 7 -2.77 14.18 -39.06
C ALA A 7 -3.12 14.83 -37.72
N LYS A 8 -4.27 14.45 -37.16
CA LYS A 8 -4.60 14.78 -35.77
C LYS A 8 -3.51 14.14 -34.91
N ALA A 9 -2.68 14.96 -34.27
CA ALA A 9 -1.70 14.49 -33.30
C ALA A 9 -2.42 13.60 -32.27
N SER A 10 -1.93 12.38 -32.07
CA SER A 10 -2.38 11.52 -30.98
C SER A 10 -2.16 12.26 -29.66
N PRO A 11 -3.13 12.29 -28.73
CA PRO A 11 -2.89 12.86 -27.42
C PRO A 11 -1.73 12.08 -26.77
N THR A 12 -0.67 12.80 -26.38
CA THR A 12 0.38 12.24 -25.53
C THR A 12 -0.28 11.71 -24.26
N PRO A 13 -0.09 10.43 -23.88
CA PRO A 13 -0.61 9.93 -22.63
C PRO A 13 -0.10 10.80 -21.49
N GLU A 14 -1.01 11.53 -20.84
CA GLU A 14 -0.68 12.29 -19.64
C GLU A 14 -0.27 11.28 -18.57
N ALA A 15 0.88 11.50 -17.92
CA ALA A 15 1.35 10.60 -16.87
C ALA A 15 0.33 10.58 -15.74
N GLN A 16 -0.43 9.48 -15.61
CA GLN A 16 -1.37 9.33 -14.50
C GLN A 16 -0.58 9.28 -13.19
N PRO A 17 -1.06 9.95 -12.13
CA PRO A 17 -0.49 9.80 -10.81
C PRO A 17 -0.42 8.31 -10.46
N ALA A 18 0.77 7.81 -10.15
CA ALA A 18 0.92 6.44 -9.67
C ALA A 18 0.15 6.31 -8.35
N MET A 19 -0.76 5.33 -8.27
CA MET A 19 -1.40 4.99 -7.01
C MET A 19 -0.33 4.56 -6.01
N ALA A 20 -0.38 5.13 -4.80
CA ALA A 20 0.52 4.72 -3.74
C ALA A 20 0.33 3.21 -3.47
N PRO A 21 1.41 2.45 -3.23
CA PRO A 21 1.30 1.01 -3.00
C PRO A 21 0.57 0.69 -1.69
N PHE A 22 0.58 1.62 -0.74
CA PHE A 22 -0.17 1.54 0.51
C PHE A 22 -0.49 2.94 1.05
N TYR A 23 -1.45 2.99 1.96
CA TYR A 23 -1.79 4.14 2.78
C TYR A 23 -1.61 3.78 4.25
N ALA A 24 -1.12 4.72 5.05
CA ALA A 24 -0.98 4.55 6.50
C ALA A 24 -1.83 5.59 7.22
N GLU A 25 -2.55 5.14 8.24
CA GLU A 25 -3.32 6.00 9.14
C GLU A 25 -2.96 5.67 10.58
N ARG A 26 -2.82 6.72 11.40
CA ARG A 26 -2.66 6.55 12.85
C ARG A 26 -4.06 6.43 13.47
N ILE A 27 -4.32 5.30 14.12
CA ILE A 27 -5.62 5.03 14.76
C ILE A 27 -5.64 5.59 16.19
N ASP A 28 -4.53 5.45 16.92
CA ASP A 28 -4.38 5.97 18.28
C ASP A 28 -2.91 6.27 18.63
N ALA A 29 -2.58 6.38 19.92
CA ALA A 29 -1.23 6.70 20.39
C ALA A 29 -0.18 5.72 19.86
N ASP A 30 -0.48 4.43 19.85
CA ASP A 30 0.49 3.34 19.62
C ASP A 30 0.10 2.43 18.45
N THR A 31 -1.07 2.66 17.84
CA THR A 31 -1.62 1.83 16.75
C THR A 31 -1.66 2.58 15.43
N TRP A 32 -1.10 1.96 14.41
CA TRP A 32 -1.18 2.38 13.02
C TRP A 32 -1.87 1.29 12.19
N ARG A 33 -2.67 1.72 11.20
CA ARG A 33 -3.27 0.83 10.21
C ARG A 33 -2.68 1.14 8.85
N PHE A 34 -2.30 0.07 8.16
CA PHE A 34 -1.79 0.12 6.80
C PHE A 34 -2.79 -0.54 5.87
N GLN A 35 -3.21 0.18 4.83
CA GLN A 35 -4.03 -0.34 3.74
C GLN A 35 -3.13 -0.55 2.53
N VAL A 36 -2.91 -1.82 2.17
CA VAL A 36 -2.14 -2.19 0.98
C VAL A 36 -3.09 -2.32 -0.20
N ASN A 37 -2.73 -1.69 -1.32
CA ASN A 37 -3.62 -1.59 -2.46
C ASN A 37 -3.59 -2.89 -3.28
N MET A 38 -4.74 -3.56 -3.40
CA MET A 38 -4.97 -4.74 -4.24
C MET A 38 -3.88 -5.83 -4.13
N SER A 39 -3.27 -5.98 -2.96
CA SER A 39 -2.15 -6.89 -2.72
C SER A 39 -2.21 -7.46 -1.31
N THR A 40 -1.57 -8.61 -1.13
CA THR A 40 -1.40 -9.29 0.16
C THR A 40 0.08 -9.66 0.29
N PRO A 41 0.96 -8.71 0.66
CA PRO A 41 2.38 -9.00 0.84
C PRO A 41 2.57 -10.09 1.90
N ASP A 42 3.50 -11.00 1.65
CA ASP A 42 3.77 -12.12 2.55
C ASP A 42 4.60 -11.70 3.76
N HIS A 43 5.41 -10.65 3.63
CA HIS A 43 6.38 -10.22 4.62
C HIS A 43 6.51 -8.70 4.69
N VAL A 44 6.79 -8.17 5.88
CA VAL A 44 7.07 -6.75 6.12
C VAL A 44 8.19 -6.56 7.13
N THR A 45 8.94 -5.47 6.94
CA THR A 45 9.84 -4.92 7.95
C THR A 45 9.26 -3.61 8.47
N ALA A 46 9.07 -3.49 9.78
CA ALA A 46 8.63 -2.26 10.44
C ALA A 46 9.78 -1.64 11.22
N LYS A 47 10.06 -0.36 10.98
CA LYS A 47 11.13 0.41 11.64
C LYS A 47 10.56 1.64 12.34
N ALA A 48 10.92 1.83 13.60
CA ALA A 48 10.69 3.09 14.30
C ALA A 48 11.94 3.96 14.15
N LEU A 49 11.74 5.22 13.74
CA LEU A 49 12.81 6.20 13.60
C LEU A 49 12.72 7.24 14.70
N SER A 50 13.87 7.67 15.23
CA SER A 50 13.97 8.84 16.09
C SER A 50 13.71 10.14 15.32
N ALA A 51 13.65 11.27 16.02
CA ALA A 51 13.53 12.59 15.40
C ALA A 51 14.71 12.95 14.47
N THR A 52 15.87 12.31 14.64
CA THR A 52 17.05 12.48 13.77
C THR A 52 17.08 11.47 12.61
N GLY A 53 16.09 10.58 12.52
CA GLY A 53 16.00 9.53 11.49
C GLY A 53 16.77 8.25 11.81
N GLU A 54 17.31 8.11 13.03
CA GLU A 54 17.99 6.89 13.47
C GLU A 54 16.97 5.77 13.75
N VAL A 55 17.25 4.55 13.33
CA VAL A 55 16.41 3.39 13.67
C VAL A 55 16.58 3.05 15.15
N ILE A 56 15.51 3.20 15.93
CA ILE A 56 15.50 2.90 17.37
C ILE A 56 14.80 1.58 17.71
N ALA A 57 14.04 1.03 16.76
CA ALA A 57 13.48 -0.32 16.84
C ALA A 57 13.20 -0.85 15.43
N GLU A 58 13.29 -2.16 15.25
CA GLU A 58 13.01 -2.85 14.00
C GLU A 58 12.41 -4.23 14.28
N THR A 59 11.45 -4.65 13.47
CA THR A 59 10.95 -6.02 13.46
C THR A 59 10.60 -6.45 12.05
N ASP A 60 10.92 -7.71 11.76
CA ASP A 60 10.44 -8.43 10.58
C ASP A 60 9.25 -9.30 10.97
N ALA A 61 8.25 -9.40 10.08
CA ALA A 61 7.05 -10.18 10.34
C ALA A 61 6.45 -10.75 9.05
N ASP A 62 6.07 -12.02 9.11
CA ASP A 62 5.22 -12.63 8.09
C ASP A 62 3.76 -12.24 8.32
N LEU A 63 3.05 -11.96 7.23
CA LEU A 63 1.65 -11.53 7.26
C LEU A 63 0.72 -12.69 6.96
N ASP A 64 0.06 -13.20 8.00
CA ASP A 64 -1.03 -14.17 7.88
C ASP A 64 -2.35 -13.42 7.61
N TRP A 65 -2.75 -13.39 6.33
CA TRP A 65 -3.95 -12.74 5.83
C TRP A 65 -5.20 -13.62 6.02
N LYS A 66 -6.19 -13.08 6.73
CA LYS A 66 -7.46 -13.75 6.98
C LYS A 66 -8.61 -12.93 6.43
N ARG A 67 -9.61 -13.63 5.89
CA ARG A 67 -10.86 -13.01 5.44
C ARG A 67 -11.65 -12.55 6.66
N VAL A 68 -12.01 -11.27 6.68
CA VAL A 68 -12.80 -10.67 7.77
C VAL A 68 -14.21 -10.28 7.34
N GLY A 69 -14.55 -10.46 6.05
CA GLY A 69 -15.91 -10.23 5.56
C GLY A 69 -16.14 -10.56 4.09
N GLY A 70 -17.38 -10.30 3.63
CA GLY A 70 -17.83 -10.55 2.26
C GLY A 70 -18.07 -12.03 1.94
N SER A 71 -18.51 -12.32 0.71
CA SER A 71 -18.66 -13.69 0.21
C SER A 71 -17.35 -14.21 -0.38
N ALA A 72 -17.16 -15.53 -0.35
CA ALA A 72 -15.99 -16.19 -0.95
C ALA A 72 -15.90 -15.90 -2.47
N GLN A 73 -17.04 -15.77 -3.14
CA GLN A 73 -17.13 -15.55 -4.59
C GLN A 73 -16.56 -14.19 -5.04
N CYS A 74 -16.63 -13.17 -4.18
CA CYS A 74 -16.19 -11.81 -4.51
C CYS A 74 -14.85 -11.45 -3.85
N GLY A 75 -14.15 -12.40 -3.24
CA GLY A 75 -12.84 -12.15 -2.65
C GLY A 75 -12.83 -11.05 -1.59
N GLY A 76 -13.92 -10.91 -0.81
CA GLY A 76 -14.14 -9.87 0.23
C GLY A 76 -12.97 -9.61 1.21
N PRO A 77 -13.08 -8.57 2.05
CA PRO A 77 -11.95 -7.96 2.75
C PRO A 77 -11.10 -8.97 3.52
N VAL A 78 -9.80 -8.77 3.44
CA VAL A 78 -8.78 -9.52 4.18
C VAL A 78 -7.98 -8.57 5.07
N GLU A 79 -7.57 -9.07 6.22
CA GLU A 79 -6.70 -8.36 7.15
C GLU A 79 -5.60 -9.30 7.62
N ALA A 80 -4.38 -8.78 7.78
CA ALA A 80 -3.29 -9.49 8.41
C ALA A 80 -3.35 -9.38 9.93
N SER A 81 -2.75 -10.34 10.63
CA SER A 81 -2.56 -10.23 12.08
C SER A 81 -1.69 -9.01 12.44
N PRO A 82 -1.90 -8.34 13.59
CA PRO A 82 -1.11 -7.16 13.95
C PRO A 82 0.38 -7.46 14.08
N VAL A 83 1.21 -6.59 13.51
CA VAL A 83 2.67 -6.59 13.73
C VAL A 83 2.97 -5.78 14.98
N ARG A 84 3.65 -6.41 15.95
CA ARG A 84 4.05 -5.74 17.20
C ARG A 84 5.49 -5.26 17.10
N LEU A 85 5.69 -3.95 17.22
CA LEU A 85 7.00 -3.33 17.37
C LEU A 85 7.15 -2.79 18.80
N VAL A 86 8.26 -3.12 19.46
CA VAL A 86 8.56 -2.61 20.81
C VAL A 86 9.59 -1.49 20.68
N VAL A 87 9.22 -0.29 21.13
CA VAL A 87 10.08 0.90 21.10
C VAL A 87 10.64 1.14 22.51
N PRO A 88 11.94 1.46 22.67
CA PRO A 88 12.57 1.75 23.96
C PRO A 88 12.02 2.98 24.69
#